data_AF-A0A644V8M7-F1
#
_entry.id   AF-A0A644V8M7-F1
#
_cell.length_a   1.000
_cell.length_b   1.000
_cell.length_c   1.000
_cell.angle_alpha   90.00
_cell.angle_beta   90.00
_cell.angle_gamma   90.00
#
_symmetry.space_group_name_H-M   'P 1'
#
loop_
_entity.id
_entity.type
_entity.pdbx_description
1 polymer ?
#
loop_
_entity_poly.entity_id
_entity_poly.type
_entity_poly.pdbx_seq_one_letter_code
_entity_poly.pdbx_strand_id
1 'polypeptide(L)'
;MKYIIPLVFAFALLPACAGPYPQRTGKPIKQLAWAQTFNPETGKPAKYWFPEFDKEENVDPIQARQEERRCIYKLYDGKNISELQHPNMTHKTLPKKLHQRWAYSISYVEQTTKPDGNSDSDEVIRTKKSTIFNFYTDVNGNIISCTWIKGTPDYLAEQRAKGDNNEDSPAQ
;
A
#
# COMPACT_ATOMS: atom_id res chain seq x y z
N MET A 1 21.57 -61.00 30.51
CA MET A 1 20.16 -60.62 30.32
C MET A 1 20.12 -59.10 30.46
N LYS A 2 20.01 -58.32 29.37
CA LYS A 2 18.74 -57.82 28.78
C LYS A 2 17.86 -57.24 29.89
N TYR A 3 17.58 -55.93 29.97
CA TYR A 3 16.88 -55.12 28.97
C TYR A 3 17.31 -53.64 29.00
N ILE A 4 17.58 -53.10 27.80
CA ILE A 4 17.58 -51.67 27.47
C ILE A 4 16.13 -51.31 27.15
N ILE A 5 15.55 -50.32 27.83
CA ILE A 5 14.26 -49.73 27.44
C ILE A 5 14.53 -48.27 27.09
N PRO A 6 14.30 -47.85 25.83
CA PRO A 6 14.45 -46.46 25.42
C PRO A 6 13.24 -45.68 25.98
N LEU A 7 13.50 -44.61 26.72
CA LEU A 7 12.46 -43.70 27.15
C LEU A 7 12.09 -42.82 25.95
N VAL A 8 11.16 -43.35 25.16
CA VAL A 8 10.61 -42.78 23.94
C VAL A 8 9.98 -41.43 24.26
N PHE A 9 10.47 -40.41 23.55
CA PHE A 9 9.84 -39.12 23.35
C PHE A 9 8.35 -39.27 23.04
N ALA A 10 7.51 -38.78 23.95
CA ALA A 10 6.10 -38.52 23.69
C ALA A 10 5.77 -37.07 24.10
N PHE A 11 6.49 -36.11 23.53
CA PHE A 11 6.01 -34.73 23.43
C PHE A 11 5.00 -34.67 22.28
N ALA A 12 3.80 -35.22 22.52
CA ALA A 12 2.66 -35.01 21.65
C ALA A 12 1.60 -34.26 22.46
N LEU A 13 1.13 -33.18 21.85
CA LEU A 13 -0.04 -32.36 22.24
C LEU A 13 0.27 -31.25 23.25
N LEU A 14 0.76 -30.11 22.72
CA LEU A 14 0.28 -28.74 22.94
C LEU A 14 1.11 -27.86 21.98
N PRO A 15 0.51 -27.26 20.92
CA PRO A 15 -0.46 -26.18 21.14
C PRO A 15 -1.59 -26.17 20.08
N ALA A 16 -2.74 -26.74 20.42
CA ALA A 16 -4.00 -26.43 19.73
C ALA A 16 -4.79 -25.41 20.55
N CYS A 17 -4.14 -24.29 20.91
CA CYS A 17 -4.80 -23.10 21.50
C CYS A 17 -4.16 -21.82 20.94
N ALA A 18 -3.81 -21.81 19.65
CA ALA A 18 -3.76 -20.54 18.91
C ALA A 18 -5.16 -20.31 18.35
N GLY A 19 -6.10 -19.89 19.22
CA GLY A 19 -7.36 -19.32 18.75
C GLY A 19 -7.06 -18.15 17.80
N PRO A 20 -8.01 -17.76 16.92
CA PRO A 20 -7.82 -16.60 16.07
C PRO A 20 -7.43 -15.41 16.95
N TYR A 21 -6.19 -14.91 16.75
CA TYR A 21 -5.65 -13.80 17.52
C TYR A 21 -6.64 -12.63 17.46
N PRO A 22 -6.93 -11.97 18.59
CA PRO A 22 -7.81 -10.82 18.57
C PRO A 22 -7.18 -9.75 17.69
N GLN A 23 -7.80 -9.51 16.52
CA GLN A 23 -7.56 -8.33 15.71
C GLN A 23 -8.01 -7.12 16.53
N ARG A 24 -7.16 -6.64 17.45
CA ARG A 24 -7.27 -5.27 17.94
C ARG A 24 -6.90 -4.38 16.76
N THR A 25 -7.91 -4.03 15.96
CA THR A 25 -7.83 -2.96 14.98
C THR A 25 -7.54 -1.68 15.73
N GLY A 26 -6.26 -1.33 15.82
CA GLY A 26 -5.85 -0.02 16.28
C GLY A 26 -6.56 1.05 15.45
N LYS A 27 -6.93 2.17 16.08
CA LYS A 27 -7.53 3.32 15.39
C LYS A 27 -6.72 3.65 14.13
N PRO A 28 -7.36 4.02 13.01
CA PRO A 28 -6.66 4.33 11.76
C PRO A 28 -5.59 5.39 12.00
N ILE A 29 -4.33 5.00 11.84
CA ILE A 29 -3.18 5.90 12.01
C ILE A 29 -3.03 6.69 10.72
N LYS A 30 -3.13 8.02 10.80
CA LYS A 30 -2.87 8.94 9.69
C LYS A 30 -1.44 8.69 9.18
N GLN A 31 -1.28 8.18 7.96
CA GLN A 31 0.03 7.86 7.39
C GLN A 31 0.39 8.81 6.23
N LEU A 32 1.69 9.13 6.16
CA LEU A 32 2.31 10.23 5.41
C LEU A 32 2.01 10.17 3.89
N ALA A 33 1.27 11.16 3.41
CA ALA A 33 1.45 11.68 2.05
C ALA A 33 2.85 12.32 1.99
N TRP A 34 3.78 11.78 1.20
CA TRP A 34 5.16 12.27 1.19
C TRP A 34 5.32 13.59 0.43
N ALA A 35 4.48 13.85 -0.59
CA ALA A 35 4.54 15.09 -1.35
C ALA A 35 3.14 15.60 -1.72
N GLN A 36 2.99 16.93 -1.75
CA GLN A 36 1.86 17.54 -2.45
C GLN A 36 1.93 17.12 -3.91
N THR A 37 0.93 16.38 -4.35
CA THR A 37 0.69 16.15 -5.77
C THR A 37 0.48 17.51 -6.43
N PHE A 38 1.01 17.75 -7.63
CA PHE A 38 0.64 18.92 -8.43
C PHE A 38 -0.22 18.45 -9.58
N ASN A 39 -1.37 19.08 -9.77
CA ASN A 39 -2.17 18.86 -10.95
C ASN A 39 -1.53 19.66 -12.10
N PRO A 40 -0.99 19.01 -13.15
CA PRO A 40 -0.34 19.71 -14.25
C PRO A 40 -1.29 20.64 -15.01
N GLU A 41 -2.61 20.38 -14.99
CA GLU A 41 -3.61 21.22 -15.67
C GLU A 41 -3.95 22.50 -14.90
N THR A 42 -3.89 22.47 -13.57
CA THR A 42 -4.35 23.60 -12.72
C THR A 42 -3.22 24.28 -11.98
N GLY A 43 -2.02 23.68 -11.93
CA GLY A 43 -0.89 24.15 -11.13
C GLY A 43 -1.13 24.10 -9.61
N LYS A 44 -2.28 23.59 -9.17
CA LYS A 44 -2.68 23.50 -7.76
C LYS A 44 -2.33 22.13 -7.18
N PRO A 45 -2.27 22.02 -5.84
CA PRO A 45 -2.16 20.73 -5.18
C PRO A 45 -3.28 19.78 -5.63
N ALA A 46 -2.93 18.64 -6.23
CA ALA A 46 -3.86 17.61 -6.61
C ALA A 46 -4.23 16.75 -5.40
N LYS A 47 -5.53 16.53 -5.21
CA LYS A 47 -6.02 15.53 -4.27
C LYS A 47 -5.61 14.14 -4.75
N TYR A 48 -5.29 13.24 -3.81
CA TYR A 48 -5.10 11.82 -4.11
C TYR A 48 -6.40 11.22 -4.66
N TRP A 49 -6.27 10.38 -5.68
CA TRP A 49 -7.36 9.58 -6.22
C TRP A 49 -7.20 8.17 -5.69
N PHE A 50 -8.30 7.64 -5.20
CA PHE A 50 -8.38 6.34 -4.56
C PHE A 50 -9.39 5.52 -5.37
N PRO A 51 -9.00 4.94 -6.50
CA PRO A 51 -9.91 4.06 -7.23
C PRO A 51 -10.15 2.77 -6.44
N GLU A 52 -11.25 2.11 -6.78
CA GLU A 52 -11.42 0.70 -6.48
C GLU A 52 -10.48 -0.13 -7.35
N PHE A 53 -9.90 -1.17 -6.77
CA PHE A 53 -8.96 -2.06 -7.45
C PHE A 53 -9.53 -3.47 -7.41
N ASP A 54 -9.73 -4.07 -8.58
CA ASP A 54 -10.28 -5.42 -8.70
C ASP A 54 -9.35 -6.50 -8.14
N LYS A 55 -8.04 -6.20 -8.09
CA LYS A 55 -7.00 -7.12 -7.64
C LYS A 55 -6.02 -6.41 -6.71
N GLU A 56 -5.56 -7.14 -5.70
CA GLU A 56 -4.52 -6.68 -4.80
C GLU A 56 -3.17 -7.25 -5.26
N GLU A 57 -2.22 -6.39 -5.63
CA GLU A 57 -0.84 -6.80 -5.90
C GLU A 57 -0.09 -6.94 -4.58
N ASN A 58 0.31 -8.15 -4.21
CA ASN A 58 1.03 -8.39 -2.96
C ASN A 58 2.53 -8.47 -3.24
N VAL A 59 3.33 -7.67 -2.55
CA VAL A 59 4.78 -7.55 -2.74
C VAL A 59 5.52 -7.62 -1.42
N ASP A 60 6.84 -7.84 -1.49
CA ASP A 60 7.71 -7.70 -0.33
C ASP A 60 7.82 -6.22 0.12
N PRO A 61 7.89 -5.92 1.44
CA PRO A 61 8.03 -4.55 1.92
C PRO A 61 9.22 -3.80 1.32
N ILE A 62 10.34 -4.48 1.00
CA ILE A 62 11.51 -3.89 0.36
C ILE A 62 11.15 -3.40 -1.04
N GLN A 63 10.43 -4.21 -1.82
CA GLN A 63 9.96 -3.81 -3.15
C GLN A 63 9.02 -2.61 -3.04
N ALA A 64 8.10 -2.59 -2.08
CA ALA A 64 7.22 -1.44 -1.88
C ALA A 64 8.00 -0.15 -1.56
N ARG A 65 9.05 -0.23 -0.73
CA ARG A 65 9.93 0.92 -0.47
C ARG A 65 10.70 1.38 -1.70
N GLN A 66 11.08 0.46 -2.58
CA GLN A 66 11.76 0.82 -3.81
C GLN A 66 10.83 1.59 -4.76
N GLU A 67 9.58 1.17 -4.91
CA GLU A 67 8.57 1.88 -5.72
C GLU A 67 8.26 3.26 -5.12
N GLU A 68 8.08 3.36 -3.80
CA GLU A 68 7.92 4.64 -3.08
C GLU A 68 9.09 5.58 -3.38
N ARG A 69 10.34 5.06 -3.34
CA ARG A 69 11.56 5.82 -3.64
C ARG A 69 11.66 6.24 -5.09
N ARG A 70 11.29 5.38 -6.05
CA ARG A 70 11.29 5.74 -7.48
C ARG A 70 10.40 6.95 -7.75
N CYS A 71 9.26 6.99 -7.10
CA CYS A 71 8.33 8.12 -7.17
C CYS A 71 8.93 9.38 -6.52
N ILE A 72 9.50 9.27 -5.32
CA ILE A 72 10.21 10.35 -4.58
C ILE A 72 11.30 10.99 -5.44
N TYR A 73 12.14 10.16 -6.06
CA TYR A 73 13.28 10.60 -6.84
C TYR A 73 12.94 10.88 -8.31
N LYS A 74 11.65 10.96 -8.66
CA LYS A 74 11.18 11.28 -10.03
C LYS A 74 11.73 10.33 -11.10
N LEU A 75 12.00 9.08 -10.73
CA LEU A 75 12.57 8.09 -11.64
C LEU A 75 11.57 7.55 -12.67
N TYR A 76 10.28 7.89 -12.52
CA TYR A 76 9.26 7.63 -13.51
C TYR A 76 9.09 8.74 -14.53
N ASP A 77 9.57 9.97 -14.25
CA ASP A 77 9.35 11.11 -15.13
C ASP A 77 9.99 10.86 -16.51
N GLY A 78 9.21 11.08 -17.58
CA GLY A 78 9.61 10.83 -18.96
C GLY A 78 9.54 9.38 -19.42
N LYS A 79 9.26 8.41 -18.52
CA LYS A 79 8.95 7.03 -18.92
C LYS A 79 7.54 6.93 -19.46
N ASN A 80 7.30 5.97 -20.36
CA ASN A 80 5.96 5.71 -20.82
C ASN A 80 5.18 4.84 -19.81
N ILE A 81 3.92 5.17 -19.56
CA ILE A 81 3.05 4.41 -18.65
C ILE A 81 2.88 2.95 -19.07
N SER A 82 2.98 2.65 -20.37
CA SER A 82 2.92 1.28 -20.88
C SER A 82 4.10 0.41 -20.45
N GLU A 83 5.21 1.02 -20.02
CA GLU A 83 6.36 0.29 -19.45
C GLU A 83 6.08 -0.17 -18.01
N LEU A 84 5.09 0.41 -17.32
CA LEU A 84 4.65 -0.05 -16.01
C LEU A 84 3.62 -1.17 -16.16
N GLN A 85 4.00 -2.36 -15.71
CA GLN A 85 3.13 -3.52 -15.70
C GLN A 85 2.71 -3.84 -14.27
N HIS A 86 1.53 -3.35 -13.88
CA HIS A 86 0.90 -3.72 -12.61
C HIS A 86 -0.47 -4.36 -12.89
N PRO A 87 -0.80 -5.49 -12.23
CA PRO A 87 -2.00 -6.27 -12.51
C PRO A 87 -3.31 -5.54 -12.14
N ASN A 88 -3.22 -4.48 -11.34
CA ASN A 88 -4.35 -3.67 -10.88
C ASN A 88 -4.25 -2.20 -11.30
N MET A 89 -3.51 -1.93 -12.39
CA MET A 89 -3.41 -0.59 -12.93
C MET A 89 -4.75 -0.16 -13.55
N THR A 90 -5.23 1.02 -13.18
CA THR A 90 -6.45 1.64 -13.68
C THR A 90 -6.21 3.11 -14.01
N HIS A 91 -7.12 3.72 -14.76
CA HIS A 91 -6.97 5.10 -15.22
C HIS A 91 -8.30 5.82 -15.39
N LYS A 92 -8.23 7.16 -15.36
CA LYS A 92 -9.30 8.04 -15.82
C LYS A 92 -8.73 9.18 -16.67
N THR A 93 -9.50 9.57 -17.67
CA THR A 93 -9.21 10.75 -18.49
C THR A 93 -9.62 12.01 -17.73
N LEU A 94 -8.75 13.02 -17.67
CA LEU A 94 -9.09 14.30 -17.04
C LEU A 94 -10.02 15.13 -17.95
N PRO A 95 -10.84 16.05 -17.39
CA PRO A 95 -11.93 16.71 -18.12
C PRO A 95 -11.51 17.43 -19.42
N LYS A 96 -10.27 17.93 -19.49
CA LYS A 96 -9.75 18.61 -20.69
C LYS A 96 -9.13 17.66 -21.73
N LYS A 97 -9.17 16.33 -21.51
CA LYS A 97 -8.62 15.27 -22.38
C LYS A 97 -7.14 15.41 -22.77
N LEU A 98 -6.38 16.27 -22.09
CA LEU A 98 -4.96 16.47 -22.35
C LEU A 98 -4.07 15.56 -21.50
N HIS A 99 -4.56 15.17 -20.33
CA HIS A 99 -3.82 14.34 -19.40
C HIS A 99 -4.68 13.18 -18.92
N GLN A 100 -4.01 12.07 -18.62
CA GLN A 100 -4.62 10.93 -17.96
C GLN A 100 -4.06 10.82 -16.56
N ARG A 101 -4.89 10.32 -15.66
CA ARG A 101 -4.49 9.96 -14.32
C ARG A 101 -4.55 8.45 -14.20
N TRP A 102 -3.43 7.84 -13.90
CA TRP A 102 -3.28 6.40 -13.70
C TRP A 102 -3.06 6.10 -12.22
N ALA A 103 -3.47 4.93 -11.77
CA ALA A 103 -3.21 4.47 -10.41
C ALA A 103 -3.07 2.95 -10.35
N TYR A 104 -2.22 2.49 -9.44
CA TYR A 104 -2.14 1.09 -9.03
C TYR A 104 -1.91 1.02 -7.51
N SER A 105 -2.09 -0.16 -6.93
CA SER A 105 -1.93 -0.37 -5.50
C SER A 105 -1.07 -1.59 -5.22
N ILE A 106 -0.08 -1.45 -4.34
CA ILE A 106 0.67 -2.59 -3.81
C ILE A 106 0.38 -2.77 -2.33
N SER A 107 0.29 -4.02 -1.90
CA SER A 107 0.04 -4.41 -0.53
C SER A 107 1.18 -5.25 0.00
N TYR A 108 1.52 -5.05 1.28
CA TYR A 108 2.65 -5.71 1.92
C TYR A 108 2.46 -5.75 3.44
N VAL A 109 3.27 -6.57 4.12
CA VAL A 109 3.21 -6.72 5.59
C VAL A 109 4.50 -6.19 6.20
N GLU A 110 4.42 -5.07 6.90
CA GLU A 110 5.53 -4.54 7.69
C GLU A 110 5.66 -5.32 9.00
N GLN A 111 6.89 -5.69 9.35
CA GLN A 111 7.20 -6.28 10.65
C GLN A 111 7.90 -5.23 11.52
N THR A 112 7.39 -5.01 12.72
CA THR A 112 8.03 -4.15 13.72
C THR A 112 8.17 -4.95 15.00
N THR A 113 9.38 -5.01 15.53
CA THR A 113 9.63 -5.49 16.90
C THR A 113 9.33 -4.36 17.87
N LYS A 114 8.56 -4.64 18.94
CA LYS A 114 8.48 -3.70 20.05
C LYS A 114 9.82 -3.72 20.79
N PRO A 115 10.45 -2.57 21.04
CA PRO A 115 11.55 -2.50 21.98
C PRO A 115 10.94 -2.48 23.39
N ASP A 116 10.46 -3.62 23.90
CA ASP A 116 10.09 -3.71 25.31
C ASP A 116 11.37 -3.92 26.12
N GLY A 117 11.80 -2.85 26.78
CA GLY A 117 13.02 -2.78 27.56
C GLY A 117 13.05 -3.61 28.84
N ASN A 118 12.41 -4.80 28.87
CA ASN A 118 12.57 -5.86 29.89
C ASN A 118 11.61 -7.04 29.62
N SER A 119 11.83 -7.85 28.58
CA SER A 119 11.44 -9.28 28.58
C SER A 119 11.91 -9.98 27.32
N ASP A 120 12.44 -11.20 27.44
CA ASP A 120 12.98 -12.08 26.39
C ASP A 120 11.96 -12.59 25.35
N SER A 121 10.91 -11.83 25.04
CA SER A 121 10.02 -12.13 23.92
C SER A 121 9.97 -10.95 22.96
N ASP A 122 10.69 -11.05 21.85
CA ASP A 122 10.53 -10.16 20.70
C ASP A 122 9.11 -10.32 20.15
N GLU A 123 8.14 -9.53 20.64
CA GLU A 123 6.81 -9.50 20.07
C GLU A 123 6.91 -8.89 18.65
N VAL A 124 6.84 -9.75 17.64
CA VAL A 124 6.83 -9.33 16.23
C VAL A 124 5.41 -8.88 15.88
N ILE A 125 5.21 -7.57 15.79
CA ILE A 125 3.96 -7.00 15.26
C ILE A 125 4.02 -7.06 13.74
N ARG A 126 3.01 -7.69 13.13
CA ARG A 126 2.81 -7.71 11.68
C ARG A 126 1.67 -6.79 11.30
N THR A 127 1.96 -5.76 10.51
CA THR A 127 0.96 -4.77 10.08
C THR A 127 0.77 -4.83 8.57
N LYS A 128 -0.45 -5.15 8.12
CA LYS A 128 -0.81 -5.04 6.70
C LYS A 128 -0.85 -3.55 6.29
N LYS A 129 -0.15 -3.23 5.21
CA LYS A 129 -0.09 -1.90 4.60
C LYS A 129 -0.42 -2.03 3.13
N SER A 130 -0.92 -0.94 2.57
CA SER A 130 -1.04 -0.77 1.12
C SER A 130 -0.58 0.63 0.74
N THR A 131 0.01 0.75 -0.45
CA THR A 131 0.44 2.01 -1.03
C THR A 131 -0.22 2.16 -2.40
N ILE A 132 -0.94 3.27 -2.57
CA ILE A 132 -1.58 3.64 -3.82
C ILE A 132 -0.68 4.65 -4.51
N PHE A 133 -0.26 4.31 -5.73
CA PHE A 133 0.49 5.19 -6.60
C PHE A 133 -0.46 5.89 -7.56
N ASN A 134 -0.17 7.16 -7.85
CA ASN A 134 -0.93 8.00 -8.74
C ASN A 134 0.04 8.65 -9.72
N PHE A 135 -0.18 8.44 -11.01
CA PHE A 135 0.63 9.01 -12.08
C PHE A 135 -0.22 9.97 -12.90
N TYR A 136 0.39 11.09 -13.28
CA TYR A 136 -0.15 11.97 -14.31
C TYR A 136 0.66 11.78 -15.57
N THR A 137 -0.02 11.54 -16.68
CA THR A 137 0.63 11.39 -17.99
C THR A 137 0.20 12.48 -18.95
N ASP A 138 1.03 12.76 -19.95
CA ASP A 138 0.61 13.51 -21.14
C ASP A 138 -0.28 12.66 -22.06
N VAL A 139 -0.70 13.26 -23.18
CA VAL A 139 -1.49 12.60 -24.24
C VAL A 139 -0.81 11.39 -24.87
N ASN A 140 0.52 11.29 -24.79
CA ASN A 140 1.31 10.19 -25.35
C ASN A 140 1.59 9.09 -24.31
N GLY A 141 1.10 9.25 -23.09
CA GLY A 141 1.33 8.34 -21.99
C GLY A 141 2.67 8.53 -21.28
N ASN A 142 3.42 9.61 -21.56
CA ASN A 142 4.65 9.91 -20.81
C ASN A 142 4.29 10.43 -19.43
N ILE A 143 4.93 9.87 -18.41
CA ILE A 143 4.71 10.25 -17.03
C ILE A 143 5.33 11.62 -16.77
N ILE A 144 4.48 12.54 -16.32
CA ILE A 144 4.86 13.91 -15.96
C ILE A 144 5.12 13.99 -14.45
N SER A 145 4.39 13.22 -13.66
CA SER A 145 4.59 13.16 -12.22
C SER A 145 4.05 11.87 -11.63
N CYS A 146 4.66 11.48 -10.52
CA CYS A 146 4.20 10.41 -9.65
C CYS A 146 3.98 10.95 -8.24
N THR A 147 2.92 10.49 -7.57
CA THR A 147 2.75 10.60 -6.12
C THR A 147 2.29 9.27 -5.55
N TRP A 148 2.42 9.09 -4.24
CA TRP A 148 1.87 7.94 -3.55
C TRP A 148 1.31 8.31 -2.18
N ILE A 149 0.38 7.47 -1.74
CA ILE A 149 -0.15 7.49 -0.37
C ILE A 149 -0.15 6.07 0.19
N LYS A 150 0.28 5.94 1.44
CA LYS A 150 0.32 4.68 2.18
C LYS A 150 -0.70 4.70 3.30
N GLY A 151 -1.27 3.54 3.61
CA GLY A 151 -2.14 3.38 4.77
C GLY A 151 -2.44 1.93 5.09
N THR A 152 -3.26 1.72 6.11
CA THR A 152 -3.91 0.41 6.32
C THR A 152 -5.04 0.23 5.31
N PRO A 153 -5.44 -1.02 4.99
CA PRO A 153 -6.58 -1.28 4.13
C PRO A 153 -7.84 -0.50 4.55
N ASP A 154 -8.16 -0.51 5.85
CA ASP A 154 -9.33 0.19 6.40
C ASP A 154 -9.25 1.71 6.20
N TYR A 155 -8.07 2.31 6.44
CA TYR A 155 -7.89 3.75 6.22
C TYR A 155 -8.10 4.12 4.75
N LEU A 156 -7.52 3.34 3.82
CA LEU A 156 -7.67 3.61 2.40
C LEU A 156 -9.11 3.39 1.93
N ALA A 157 -9.82 2.40 2.48
CA ALA A 157 -11.25 2.21 2.22
C ALA A 157 -12.08 3.41 2.73
N GLU A 158 -11.77 3.93 3.93
CA GLU A 158 -12.41 5.14 4.45
C GLU A 158 -12.15 6.36 3.55
N GLN A 159 -10.92 6.52 3.03
CA GLN A 159 -10.61 7.61 2.10
C GLN A 159 -11.38 7.48 0.77
N ARG A 160 -11.57 6.26 0.26
CA ARG A 160 -12.42 6.01 -0.93
C ARG A 160 -13.85 6.47 -0.70
N ALA A 161 -14.47 6.02 0.38
CA ALA A 161 -15.85 6.38 0.74
C ALA A 161 -16.05 7.89 0.95
N LYS A 162 -15.00 8.61 1.38
CA LYS A 162 -15.02 10.08 1.50
C LYS A 162 -14.76 10.79 0.17
N GLY A 163 -13.98 10.19 -0.72
CA GLY A 163 -13.60 10.74 -2.03
C GLY A 163 -14.77 10.85 -3.00
N ASP A 164 -15.70 9.89 -2.97
CA ASP A 164 -16.92 9.90 -3.79
C ASP A 164 -17.86 11.08 -3.50
N ASN A 165 -17.70 11.73 -2.34
CA ASN A 165 -18.47 12.91 -1.97
C ASN A 165 -17.80 14.25 -2.35
N ASN A 166 -16.63 14.22 -2.99
CA ASN A 166 -15.78 15.41 -3.20
C ASN A 166 -14.96 15.41 -4.51
N GLU A 167 -15.27 14.52 -5.46
CA GLU A 167 -14.71 14.65 -6.82
C GLU A 167 -15.20 15.97 -7.43
N ASP A 168 -14.27 16.65 -8.08
CA ASP A 168 -14.45 17.95 -8.72
C ASP A 168 -15.75 17.95 -9.55
N SER A 169 -16.83 18.50 -8.98
CA SER A 169 -18.00 18.85 -9.77
C SER A 169 -17.50 19.68 -10.94
N PRO A 170 -17.90 19.39 -12.18
CA PRO A 170 -17.68 20.32 -13.25
C PRO A 170 -18.33 21.63 -12.78
N ALA A 171 -17.53 22.68 -12.62
CA ALA A 171 -18.08 24.01 -12.47
C ALA A 171 -18.95 24.22 -13.71
N GLN A 172 -20.26 24.29 -13.50
CA GLN A 172 -21.22 24.72 -14.52
C GLN A 172 -20.91 26.16 -14.94
#